data_AF-A0A2I2KLW3-F1
#
_entry.id   AF-A0A2I2KLW3-F1
#
_cell.length_a   1.000
_cell.length_b   1.000
_cell.length_c   1.000
_cell.angle_alpha   90.00
_cell.angle_beta   90.00
_cell.angle_gamma   90.00
#
_symmetry.space_group_name_H-M   'P 1'
#
loop_
_entity.id
_entity.type
_entity.pdbx_description
1 polymer ?
#
loop_
_entity_poly.entity_id
_entity_poly.type
_entity_poly.pdbx_seq_one_letter_code
_entity_poly.pdbx_strand_id
1 'polypeptide(L)'
;MATTSMQLDSALRDELAEIAVRDFEGAALGEVVRRLVREYKIQRILRRYEALRADPEEWASYQAEARLTDSVAGERLPSAAEEYPEYNR
;
A
#
# COMPACT_ATOMS: atom_id res chain seq x y z
N MET A 1 24.87 3.63 -2.68
CA MET A 1 23.70 4.47 -3.00
C MET A 1 24.16 5.91 -3.05
N ALA A 2 23.71 6.70 -4.04
CA ALA A 2 24.03 8.12 -4.08
C ALA A 2 23.23 8.85 -2.98
N THR A 3 23.92 9.61 -2.13
CA THR A 3 23.29 10.45 -1.12
C THR A 3 23.04 11.82 -1.74
N THR A 4 21.78 12.25 -1.75
CA THR A 4 21.38 13.57 -2.24
C THR A 4 20.93 14.42 -1.04
N SER A 5 21.28 15.71 -1.05
CA SER A 5 20.86 16.67 -0.04
C SER A 5 19.68 17.50 -0.54
N MET A 6 18.85 17.95 0.40
CA MET A 6 17.74 18.88 0.18
C MET A 6 17.88 20.01 1.21
N GLN A 7 17.60 21.24 0.79
CA GLN A 7 17.49 22.36 1.72
C GLN A 7 16.09 22.36 2.32
N LEU A 8 16.02 22.43 3.64
CA LEU A 8 14.80 22.52 4.43
C LEU A 8 14.95 23.72 5.36
N ASP A 9 13.87 24.45 5.60
CA ASP A 9 13.86 25.40 6.70
C ASP A 9 13.96 24.66 8.05
N SER A 10 14.36 25.39 9.09
CA SER A 10 14.58 24.81 10.41
C SER A 10 13.30 24.28 11.04
N ALA A 11 12.15 24.93 10.81
CA ALA A 11 10.89 24.50 11.40
C ALA A 11 10.45 23.15 10.83
N LEU A 12 10.53 22.98 9.51
CA LEU A 12 10.20 21.71 8.85
C LEU A 12 11.16 20.59 9.25
N ARG A 13 12.46 20.88 9.41
CA ARG A 13 13.43 19.89 9.93
C ARG A 13 13.04 19.43 11.34
N ASP A 14 12.65 20.36 12.20
CA ASP A 14 12.31 20.07 13.59
C ASP A 14 11.01 19.27 13.69
N GLU A 15 10.01 19.63 12.89
CA GLU A 15 8.77 18.85 12.77
C GLU A 15 9.04 17.41 12.29
N LEU A 16 9.91 17.25 11.28
CA LEU A 16 10.33 15.92 10.82
C LEU A 16 11.08 15.14 11.91
N ALA A 17 11.86 15.82 12.76
CA ALA A 17 12.54 15.18 13.89
C ALA A 17 11.56 14.73 14.98
N GLU A 18 10.54 15.53 15.27
CA GLU A 18 9.46 15.16 16.21
C GLU A 18 8.67 13.95 15.68
N ILE A 19 8.30 13.97 14.40
CA ILE A 19 7.65 12.84 13.72
C ILE A 19 8.53 11.58 13.81
N ALA A 20 9.84 11.73 13.59
CA ALA A 20 10.78 10.61 13.68
C ALA A 20 10.72 9.92 15.05
N VAL A 21 10.73 10.70 16.14
CA VAL A 21 10.66 10.19 17.51
C VAL A 21 9.31 9.57 17.81
N ARG A 22 8.22 10.25 17.42
CA ARG A 22 6.85 9.86 17.77
C ARG A 22 6.38 8.61 17.02
N ASP A 23 6.62 8.56 15.71
CA ASP A 23 5.97 7.61 14.80
C ASP A 23 6.95 6.59 14.19
N PHE A 24 8.26 6.84 14.28
CA PHE A 24 9.30 6.05 13.60
C PHE A 24 10.45 5.63 14.52
N GLU A 25 10.22 5.51 15.84
CA GLU A 25 11.20 5.00 16.81
C GLU A 25 12.55 5.77 16.82
N GLY A 26 12.52 7.07 16.48
CA GLY A 26 13.72 7.90 16.40
C GLY A 26 14.59 7.61 15.16
N ALA A 27 14.03 7.04 14.09
CA ALA A 27 14.75 6.78 12.85
C ALA A 27 15.38 8.05 12.24
N ALA A 28 16.45 7.88 11.45
CA ALA A 28 17.10 8.99 10.75
C ALA A 28 16.13 9.68 9.77
N LEU A 29 16.23 11.02 9.64
CA LEU A 29 15.32 11.83 8.81
C LEU A 29 15.21 11.34 7.36
N GLY A 30 16.30 10.88 6.74
CA GLY A 30 16.26 10.33 5.39
C GLY A 30 15.44 9.05 5.26
N GLU A 31 15.41 8.23 6.31
CA GLU A 31 14.56 7.03 6.37
C GLU A 31 13.10 7.39 6.65
N VAL A 32 12.86 8.36 7.54
CA VAL A 32 11.52 8.90 7.80
C VAL A 32 10.89 9.45 6.52
N VAL A 33 11.62 10.29 5.77
CA VAL A 33 11.15 10.81 4.48
C VAL A 33 10.85 9.68 3.49
N ARG A 34 11.70 8.64 3.43
CA ARG A 34 11.46 7.48 2.56
C ARG A 34 10.17 6.75 2.92
N ARG A 35 9.90 6.53 4.22
CA ARG A 35 8.69 5.89 4.70
C ARG A 35 7.46 6.74 4.46
N LEU A 36 7.52 8.05 4.74
CA LEU A 36 6.44 9.00 4.45
C LEU A 36 6.09 9.05 2.97
N VAL A 37 7.09 9.03 2.06
CA VAL A 37 6.85 8.96 0.61
C VAL A 37 6.15 7.66 0.22
N ARG A 38 6.51 6.53 0.84
CA ARG A 38 5.85 5.24 0.59
C ARG A 38 4.40 5.29 1.07
N GLU A 39 4.16 5.81 2.26
CA GLU A 39 2.83 5.94 2.84
C GLU A 39 1.93 6.87 2.02
N TYR A 40 2.45 8.02 1.59
CA TYR A 40 1.73 8.94 0.70
C TYR A 40 1.27 8.25 -0.59
N LYS A 41 2.09 7.39 -1.19
CA LYS A 41 1.71 6.62 -2.38
C LYS A 41 0.58 5.63 -2.09
N ILE A 42 0.63 4.94 -0.94
CA ILE A 42 -0.43 4.02 -0.50
C ILE A 42 -1.73 4.80 -0.29
N GLN A 43 -1.67 5.92 0.44
CA GLN A 43 -2.82 6.76 0.72
C GLN A 43 -3.46 7.32 -0.57
N ARG A 44 -2.66 7.69 -1.57
CA ARG A 44 -3.17 8.10 -2.88
C ARG A 44 -3.97 6.99 -3.57
N ILE A 45 -3.54 5.73 -3.45
CA ILE A 45 -4.28 4.58 -4.00
C ILE A 45 -5.57 4.36 -3.20
N LEU A 46 -5.49 4.38 -1.87
CA LEU A 46 -6.66 4.19 -0.99
C LEU A 46 -7.75 5.24 -1.23
N ARG A 47 -7.39 6.53 -1.37
CA ARG A 47 -8.35 7.59 -1.71
C ARG A 47 -9.10 7.32 -3.01
N ARG A 48 -8.45 6.70 -4.00
CA ARG A 48 -9.12 6.34 -5.26
C ARG A 48 -10.10 5.19 -5.06
N TYR A 49 -9.76 4.22 -4.24
CA TYR A 49 -10.69 3.16 -3.84
C TYR A 49 -11.87 3.70 -3.03
N GLU A 50 -11.65 4.66 -2.13
CA GLU A 50 -12.73 5.31 -1.39
C GLU A 50 -13.67 6.08 -2.33
N ALA A 51 -13.13 6.82 -3.30
CA ALA A 51 -13.92 7.50 -4.32
C ALA A 51 -14.75 6.50 -5.17
N LEU A 52 -14.14 5.39 -5.59
CA LEU A 52 -14.85 4.31 -6.30
C LEU A 52 -15.93 3.67 -5.43
N ARG A 53 -15.69 3.47 -4.14
CA ARG A 53 -16.67 2.90 -3.21
C ARG A 53 -17.86 3.84 -2.96
N ALA A 54 -17.65 5.15 -3.12
CA ALA A 54 -18.72 6.15 -3.04
C ALA A 54 -19.64 6.15 -4.29
N ASP A 55 -19.25 5.46 -5.36
CA ASP A 55 -20.07 5.22 -6.56
C ASP A 55 -20.46 3.72 -6.66
N PRO A 56 -21.69 3.35 -6.25
CA PRO A 56 -22.13 1.96 -6.24
C PRO A 56 -22.17 1.28 -7.62
N GLU A 57 -22.41 2.04 -8.70
CA GLU A 57 -22.45 1.49 -10.06
C GLU A 57 -21.03 1.23 -10.58
N GLU A 58 -20.11 2.18 -10.40
CA GLU A 58 -18.72 2.02 -10.81
C GLU A 58 -18.03 0.88 -10.03
N TRP A 59 -18.33 0.76 -8.73
CA TRP A 59 -17.83 -0.33 -7.88
C TRP A 59 -18.35 -1.71 -8.32
N ALA A 60 -19.62 -1.80 -8.72
CA ALA A 60 -20.20 -3.05 -9.23
C ALA A 60 -19.55 -3.47 -10.56
N SER A 61 -19.28 -2.51 -11.45
CA SER A 61 -18.55 -2.76 -12.71
C SER A 61 -17.13 -3.24 -12.45
N TYR A 62 -16.41 -2.60 -11.52
CA TYR A 62 -15.05 -3.00 -11.14
C TYR A 62 -15.00 -4.42 -10.54
N GLN A 63 -15.96 -4.78 -9.67
CA GLN A 63 -16.05 -6.15 -9.14
C GLN A 63 -16.36 -7.18 -10.22
N ALA A 64 -17.19 -6.83 -11.21
CA ALA A 64 -17.48 -7.72 -12.33
C ALA A 64 -16.22 -7.99 -13.17
N GLU A 65 -15.43 -6.96 -13.49
CA GLU A 65 -14.14 -7.13 -14.18
C GLU A 65 -13.12 -7.95 -13.36
N ALA A 66 -13.03 -7.69 -12.05
CA ALA A 66 -12.14 -8.45 -11.17
C ALA A 66 -12.50 -9.94 -11.13
N ARG A 67 -13.78 -10.29 -11.06
CA ARG A 67 -14.26 -11.69 -11.08
C ARG A 67 -13.92 -12.41 -12.38
N LEU A 68 -14.00 -11.72 -13.52
CA LEU A 68 -13.62 -12.28 -14.82
C LEU A 68 -12.11 -12.55 -14.91
N THR A 69 -11.29 -11.78 -14.19
CA THR A 69 -9.84 -11.96 -14.16
C THR A 69 -9.44 -13.10 -13.21
N ASP A 70 -10.15 -13.19 -12.08
CA ASP A 70 -9.94 -14.23 -11.06
C ASP A 70 -10.32 -15.64 -11.57
N SER A 71 -11.39 -15.73 -12.37
CA SER A 71 -11.75 -17.00 -13.04
C SER A 71 -10.65 -17.51 -13.97
N VAL A 72 -9.93 -16.61 -14.66
CA VAL A 72 -8.84 -16.97 -15.56
C VAL A 72 -7.57 -17.38 -14.78
N ALA A 73 -7.33 -16.80 -13.61
CA ALA A 73 -6.21 -17.18 -12.75
C ALA A 73 -6.42 -18.56 -12.08
N GLY A 74 -7.66 -18.88 -11.69
CA GLY A 74 -8.02 -20.15 -11.04
C GLY A 74 -8.09 -21.35 -11.98
N GLU A 75 -8.37 -21.15 -13.28
CA GLU A 75 -8.52 -22.25 -14.25
C GLU A 75 -7.25 -23.07 -14.50
N ARG A 76 -6.07 -22.58 -14.09
CA ARG A 76 -4.79 -23.27 -14.24
C ARG A 76 -4.14 -23.71 -12.94
N LEU A 77 -4.77 -23.44 -11.80
CA LEU A 77 -4.24 -23.83 -10.50
C LEU A 77 -4.97 -25.08 -10.01
N PRO A 78 -4.25 -26.08 -9.46
CA PRO A 78 -4.89 -27.21 -8.81
C PRO A 78 -5.76 -26.69 -7.67
N SER A 79 -6.81 -27.43 -7.34
CA SER A 79 -7.63 -27.08 -6.18
C SER A 79 -6.76 -27.10 -4.91
N ALA A 80 -7.08 -26.26 -3.93
CA ALA A 80 -6.38 -26.29 -2.64
C ALA A 80 -6.40 -27.68 -1.99
N ALA A 81 -7.41 -28.49 -2.33
CA ALA A 81 -7.52 -29.86 -1.87
C ALA A 81 -6.51 -30.83 -2.53
N GLU A 82 -6.16 -30.58 -3.79
CA GLU A 82 -5.14 -31.33 -4.53
C GLU A 82 -3.72 -30.87 -4.18
N GLU A 83 -3.55 -29.58 -3.88
CA GLU A 83 -2.23 -29.00 -3.57
C GLU A 83 -1.78 -29.28 -2.12
N TYR A 84 -2.72 -29.36 -1.17
CA TYR A 84 -2.41 -29.61 0.25
C TYR A 84 -3.29 -30.70 0.88
N PRO A 85 -3.11 -31.97 0.48
CA PRO A 85 -3.92 -33.09 0.97
C PRO A 85 -3.81 -33.32 2.49
N GLU A 86 -2.71 -32.91 3.11
CA GLU A 86 -2.43 -33.07 4.54
C GLU A 86 -3.38 -32.29 5.47
N TYR A 87 -4.08 -31.26 4.95
CA TYR A 87 -5.02 -30.44 5.73
C TYR A 87 -6.50 -30.77 5.48
N ASN A 88 -6.81 -31.76 4.63
CA ASN A 88 -8.19 -32.13 4.27
C ASN A 88 -8.76 -33.31 5.08
N ARG A 89 -8.42 -33.41 6.36
CA ARG A 89 -9.03 -34.42 7.26
C ARG A 89 -10.24 -33.88 8.00
#